data_AF-A0A4V3AX57-F1
#
_entry.id   AF-A0A4V3AX57-F1
#
_cell.length_a   1.000
_cell.length_b   1.000
_cell.length_c   1.000
_cell.angle_alpha   90.00
_cell.angle_beta   90.00
_cell.angle_gamma   90.00
#
_symmetry.space_group_name_H-M   'P 1'
#
loop_
_entity.id
_entity.type
_entity.pdbx_description
1 polymer ?
#
loop_
_entity_poly.entity_id
_entity_poly.type
_entity_poly.pdbx_seq_one_letter_code
_entity_poly.pdbx_strand_id
1 'polypeptide(L)'
;MTDEESMAQVINVGRQLRKAAGLQDVQGGGYLEFCNDMGSPLNKGYIEMSAALPPGVSGHDYAEQVKAAMLASGWSDKLPSQHMYGGTINRDGVAVNIEYYQGENRLRFKIYGECRNVTNHYGDSKNNGTNLTKELNSDS
;
A
#
# COMPACT_ATOMS: atom_id res chain seq x y z
N MET A 1 -0.17 -16.63 8.46
CA MET A 1 0.80 -15.83 7.70
C MET A 1 1.99 -15.60 8.60
N THR A 2 3.21 -15.69 8.08
CA THR A 2 4.42 -15.24 8.77
C THR A 2 4.68 -13.75 8.51
N ASP A 3 5.61 -13.16 9.24
CA ASP A 3 6.12 -11.81 9.01
C ASP A 3 6.55 -11.59 7.55
N GLU A 4 7.31 -12.55 7.03
CA GLU A 4 7.83 -12.53 5.66
C GLU A 4 6.70 -12.62 4.65
N GLU A 5 5.73 -13.51 4.85
CA GLU A 5 4.56 -13.62 3.97
C GLU A 5 3.72 -12.34 3.99
N SER A 6 3.51 -11.74 5.16
CA SER A 6 2.76 -10.48 5.29
C SER A 6 3.45 -9.30 4.63
N MET A 7 4.76 -9.16 4.80
CA MET A 7 5.52 -8.11 4.11
C MET A 7 5.60 -8.36 2.60
N ALA A 8 5.81 -9.62 2.19
CA ALA A 8 5.80 -9.98 0.77
C ALA A 8 4.46 -9.66 0.10
N GLN A 9 3.33 -9.89 0.77
CA GLN A 9 2.01 -9.53 0.26
C GLN A 9 1.93 -8.04 -0.12
N VAL A 10 2.27 -7.14 0.80
CA VAL A 10 2.17 -5.69 0.52
C VAL A 10 3.25 -5.18 -0.43
N ILE A 11 4.46 -5.74 -0.39
CA ILE A 11 5.53 -5.43 -1.36
C ILE A 11 5.08 -5.81 -2.78
N ASN A 12 4.46 -6.98 -2.94
CA ASN A 12 3.96 -7.45 -4.23
C ASN A 12 2.84 -6.55 -4.77
N VAL A 13 1.97 -6.03 -3.90
CA VAL A 13 0.97 -5.04 -4.31
C VAL A 13 1.61 -3.70 -4.70
N GLY A 14 2.64 -3.24 -3.97
CA GLY A 14 3.40 -2.04 -4.36
C GLY A 14 4.06 -2.17 -5.73
N ARG A 15 4.59 -3.36 -6.05
CA ARG A 15 5.12 -3.68 -7.39
C ARG A 15 4.02 -3.73 -8.44
N GLN A 16 2.84 -4.27 -8.10
CA GLN A 16 1.70 -4.30 -9.01
C GLN A 16 1.24 -2.88 -9.36
N LEU A 17 1.10 -2.00 -8.37
CA LEU A 17 0.81 -0.58 -8.58
C LEU A 17 1.81 0.06 -9.54
N ARG A 18 3.11 -0.14 -9.28
CA ARG A 18 4.20 0.35 -10.14
C ARG A 18 4.02 -0.11 -11.59
N LYS A 19 3.78 -1.40 -11.81
CA LYS A 19 3.68 -1.99 -13.14
C LYS A 19 2.39 -1.62 -13.86
N ALA A 20 1.24 -1.74 -13.19
CA ALA A 20 -0.07 -1.52 -13.78
C ALA A 20 -0.29 -0.05 -14.16
N ALA A 21 0.14 0.89 -13.31
CA ALA A 21 -0.05 2.32 -13.52
C ALA A 21 1.20 3.04 -14.06
N GLY A 22 2.28 2.30 -14.35
CA GLY A 22 3.52 2.87 -14.88
C GLY A 22 4.18 3.89 -13.95
N LEU A 23 4.10 3.69 -12.62
CA LEU A 23 4.62 4.63 -11.64
C LEU A 23 6.14 4.81 -11.81
N GLN A 24 6.61 6.06 -11.72
CA GLN A 24 8.02 6.43 -11.86
C GLN A 24 8.58 6.94 -10.53
N ASP A 25 9.90 6.77 -10.35
CA ASP A 25 10.63 7.19 -9.14
C ASP A 25 9.92 6.75 -7.85
N VAL A 26 9.63 5.45 -7.76
CA VAL A 26 8.94 4.88 -6.61
C VAL A 26 9.86 4.86 -5.40
N GLN A 27 9.39 5.37 -4.27
CA GLN A 27 10.11 5.39 -2.99
C GLN A 27 9.14 4.99 -1.87
N GLY A 28 9.63 4.29 -0.84
CA GLY A 28 8.76 3.90 0.26
C GLY A 28 9.43 3.05 1.33
N GLY A 29 8.66 2.77 2.37
CA GLY A 29 9.03 1.91 3.47
C GLY A 29 7.83 1.18 4.03
N GLY A 30 8.08 0.20 4.88
CA GLY A 30 7.03 -0.61 5.47
C GLY A 30 7.43 -1.26 6.78
N TYR A 31 6.44 -1.78 7.47
CA TYR A 31 6.54 -2.42 8.78
C TYR A 31 5.35 -3.35 9.01
N LEU A 32 5.40 -4.15 10.08
CA LEU A 32 4.24 -4.90 10.55
C LEU A 32 3.40 -4.03 11.49
N GLU A 33 2.15 -3.79 11.09
CA GLU A 33 1.20 -2.97 11.83
C GLU A 33 0.22 -3.85 12.59
N PHE A 34 -0.10 -3.48 13.83
CA PHE A 34 -1.18 -4.12 14.58
C PHE A 34 -2.53 -3.92 13.89
N CYS A 35 -3.36 -4.94 13.88
CA CYS A 35 -4.69 -4.85 13.27
C CYS A 35 -5.74 -4.17 14.14
N ASN A 36 -5.46 -3.97 15.43
CA ASN A 36 -6.31 -3.22 16.33
C ASN A 36 -5.49 -2.61 17.47
N ASP A 37 -6.10 -1.61 18.11
CA ASP A 37 -5.50 -0.86 19.22
C ASP A 37 -5.45 -1.66 20.53
N MET A 38 -6.05 -2.85 20.57
CA MET A 38 -6.12 -3.71 21.76
C MET A 38 -4.96 -4.70 21.86
N GLY A 39 -3.93 -4.57 21.02
CA GLY A 39 -2.75 -5.45 21.06
C GLY A 39 -3.07 -6.92 20.76
N SER A 40 -4.09 -7.17 19.94
CA SER A 40 -4.40 -8.51 19.44
C SER A 40 -3.18 -9.10 18.72
N PRO A 41 -2.97 -10.42 18.75
CA PRO A 41 -1.82 -11.06 18.08
C PRO A 41 -1.83 -10.89 16.56
N LEU A 42 -2.90 -10.34 15.98
CA LEU A 42 -3.01 -10.16 14.54
C LEU A 42 -2.29 -8.90 14.08
N ASN A 43 -1.30 -9.12 13.24
CA ASN A 43 -0.55 -8.10 12.51
C ASN A 43 -0.87 -8.18 11.01
N LYS A 44 -0.58 -7.09 10.31
CA LYS A 44 -0.61 -7.00 8.85
C LYS A 44 0.65 -6.33 8.33
N GLY A 45 1.03 -6.64 7.09
CA GLY A 45 2.02 -5.83 6.39
C GLY A 45 1.44 -4.45 6.11
N TYR A 46 2.27 -3.42 6.23
CA TYR A 46 1.92 -2.05 5.89
C TYR A 46 3.05 -1.39 5.10
N ILE A 47 2.68 -0.65 4.05
CA ILE A 47 3.63 0.16 3.26
C ILE A 47 3.08 1.57 3.10
N GLU A 48 3.96 2.54 3.31
CA GLU A 48 3.81 3.88 2.75
C GLU A 48 4.78 4.04 1.60
N MET A 49 4.25 4.38 0.42
CA MET A 49 5.08 4.63 -0.76
C MET A 49 4.58 5.85 -1.52
N SER A 50 5.41 6.37 -2.41
CA SER A 50 5.08 7.47 -3.29
C SER A 50 5.72 7.30 -4.66
N ALA A 51 5.14 7.96 -5.66
CA ALA A 51 5.67 8.04 -7.02
C ALA A 51 5.64 9.49 -7.52
N ALA A 52 6.53 9.83 -8.44
CA ALA A 52 6.55 11.16 -9.05
C ALA A 52 5.29 11.39 -9.90
N LEU A 53 4.75 12.62 -9.88
CA LEU A 53 3.72 13.03 -10.82
C LEU A 53 4.33 13.24 -12.21
N PRO A 54 3.66 12.80 -13.29
CA PRO A 54 4.04 13.19 -14.63
C PRO A 54 3.97 14.72 -14.80
N PRO A 55 4.88 15.34 -15.59
CA PRO A 55 4.87 16.79 -15.80
C PRO A 55 3.51 17.29 -16.32
N GLY A 56 2.96 18.32 -15.67
CA GLY A 56 1.70 18.94 -16.07
C GLY A 56 0.43 18.15 -15.70
N VAL A 57 0.55 17.01 -15.02
CA VAL A 57 -0.59 16.23 -14.55
C VAL A 57 -0.87 16.56 -13.09
N SER A 58 -2.14 16.84 -12.76
CA SER A 58 -2.52 17.11 -11.38
C SER A 58 -2.48 15.83 -10.54
N GLY A 59 -2.28 15.95 -9.23
CA GLY A 59 -2.34 14.80 -8.32
C GLY A 59 -3.68 14.06 -8.37
N HIS A 60 -4.78 14.80 -8.56
CA HIS A 60 -6.12 14.22 -8.73
C HIS A 60 -6.20 13.37 -10.01
N ASP A 61 -5.84 13.93 -11.15
CA ASP A 61 -5.92 13.22 -12.44
C ASP A 61 -5.02 11.99 -12.46
N TYR A 62 -3.85 12.07 -11.84
CA TYR A 62 -2.96 10.92 -11.74
C TYR A 62 -3.51 9.86 -10.79
N ALA A 63 -4.12 10.24 -9.67
CA ALA A 63 -4.80 9.30 -8.76
C ALA A 63 -5.92 8.52 -9.47
N GLU A 64 -6.75 9.20 -10.27
CA GLU A 64 -7.81 8.56 -11.06
C GLU A 64 -7.25 7.63 -12.14
N GLN A 65 -6.14 8.00 -12.81
CA GLN A 65 -5.47 7.12 -13.77
C GLN A 65 -4.93 5.85 -13.10
N VAL A 66 -4.26 5.98 -11.94
CA VAL A 66 -3.74 4.84 -11.19
C VAL A 66 -4.90 3.94 -10.73
N LYS A 67 -5.97 4.52 -10.21
CA LYS A 67 -7.19 3.80 -9.82
C LYS A 67 -7.74 3.00 -11.00
N ALA A 68 -7.94 3.64 -12.15
CA ALA A 68 -8.48 2.99 -13.34
C ALA A 68 -7.61 1.81 -13.82
N ALA A 69 -6.28 1.97 -13.82
CA ALA A 69 -5.35 0.90 -14.20
C ALA A 69 -5.44 -0.33 -13.26
N MET A 70 -5.59 -0.08 -11.97
CA MET A 70 -5.75 -1.15 -10.99
C MET A 70 -7.12 -1.83 -11.11
N LEU A 71 -8.19 -1.09 -11.35
CA LEU A 71 -9.53 -1.66 -11.62
C LEU A 71 -9.51 -2.55 -12.87
N ALA A 72 -8.84 -2.11 -13.94
CA ALA A 72 -8.62 -2.92 -15.14
C ALA A 72 -7.79 -4.19 -14.86
N SER A 73 -6.99 -4.17 -13.79
CA SER A 73 -6.20 -5.31 -13.30
C SER A 73 -6.96 -6.18 -12.28
N GLY A 74 -8.28 -6.00 -12.15
CA GLY A 74 -9.16 -6.83 -11.32
C GLY A 74 -9.28 -6.37 -9.86
N TRP A 75 -8.85 -5.15 -9.54
CA TRP A 75 -9.16 -4.53 -8.24
C TRP A 75 -10.59 -3.97 -8.21
N SER A 76 -11.10 -3.72 -7.02
CA SER A 76 -12.42 -3.14 -6.78
C SER A 76 -12.29 -1.82 -6.03
N ASP A 77 -13.13 -0.84 -6.34
CA ASP A 77 -13.30 0.39 -5.56
C ASP A 77 -14.58 0.37 -4.70
N LYS A 78 -15.32 -0.74 -4.72
CA LYS A 78 -16.40 -0.98 -3.78
C LYS A 78 -15.78 -1.19 -2.41
N LEU A 79 -16.11 -0.30 -1.47
CA LEU A 79 -15.67 -0.43 -0.09
C LEU A 79 -16.16 -1.77 0.46
N PRO A 80 -15.29 -2.60 1.07
CA PRO A 80 -15.74 -3.68 1.93
C PRO A 80 -16.64 -3.10 3.03
N SER A 81 -17.50 -3.90 3.64
CA SER A 81 -18.48 -3.46 4.65
C SER A 81 -17.88 -2.88 5.95
N GLN A 82 -16.58 -2.57 6.01
CA GLN A 82 -15.91 -1.93 7.13
C GLN A 82 -15.04 -0.76 6.67
N HIS A 83 -15.36 0.41 7.25
CA HIS A 83 -14.56 1.63 7.44
C HIS A 83 -13.28 1.81 6.58
N MET A 84 -13.46 2.03 5.28
CA MET A 84 -12.42 2.59 4.41
C MET A 84 -12.92 3.93 3.87
N TYR A 85 -12.06 4.97 3.89
CA TYR A 85 -12.39 6.33 3.46
C TYR A 85 -11.55 6.70 2.25
N GLY A 86 -12.18 7.22 1.19
CA GLY A 86 -11.58 8.01 0.09
C GLY A 86 -10.45 7.35 -0.72
N GLY A 87 -10.64 7.17 -2.03
CA GLY A 87 -9.55 6.73 -2.92
C GLY A 87 -9.06 5.30 -2.69
N THR A 88 -9.81 4.49 -1.94
CA THR A 88 -9.43 3.12 -1.61
C THR A 88 -9.81 2.16 -2.74
N ILE A 89 -8.86 1.35 -3.17
CA ILE A 89 -9.11 0.13 -3.95
C ILE A 89 -8.75 -1.09 -3.10
N ASN A 90 -9.41 -2.21 -3.34
CA ASN A 90 -9.18 -3.45 -2.61
C ASN A 90 -9.26 -4.69 -3.51
N ARG A 91 -8.55 -5.73 -3.09
CA ARG A 91 -8.57 -7.05 -3.70
C ARG A 91 -8.05 -8.09 -2.71
N ASP A 92 -8.74 -9.22 -2.62
CA ASP A 92 -8.28 -10.41 -1.87
C ASP A 92 -7.84 -10.09 -0.42
N GLY A 93 -8.56 -9.20 0.26
CA GLY A 93 -8.28 -8.80 1.65
C GLY A 93 -7.18 -7.73 1.84
N VAL A 94 -6.58 -7.25 0.75
CA VAL A 94 -5.62 -6.13 0.74
C VAL A 94 -6.31 -4.85 0.29
N ALA A 95 -5.97 -3.72 0.91
CA ALA A 95 -6.46 -2.40 0.55
C ALA A 95 -5.31 -1.45 0.20
N VAL A 96 -5.57 -0.53 -0.73
CA VAL A 96 -4.66 0.55 -1.12
C VAL A 96 -5.43 1.86 -1.05
N ASN A 97 -4.98 2.80 -0.23
CA ASN A 97 -5.44 4.19 -0.27
C ASN A 97 -4.51 4.99 -1.19
N ILE A 98 -5.11 5.73 -2.13
CA ILE A 98 -4.39 6.64 -3.04
C ILE A 98 -4.62 8.07 -2.54
N GLU A 99 -3.55 8.74 -2.13
CA GLU A 99 -3.58 10.06 -1.50
C GLU A 99 -2.85 11.08 -2.39
N TYR A 100 -3.49 12.22 -2.64
CA TYR A 100 -2.88 13.36 -3.31
C TYR A 100 -3.09 14.64 -2.49
N TYR A 101 -2.10 15.53 -2.56
CA TYR A 101 -2.13 16.81 -1.86
C TYR A 101 -1.86 17.94 -2.86
N GLN A 102 -2.63 19.02 -2.75
CA GLN A 102 -2.49 20.17 -3.64
C GLN A 102 -1.09 20.79 -3.49
N GLY A 103 -0.40 21.01 -4.61
CA GLY A 103 0.95 21.56 -4.64
C GLY A 103 2.09 20.56 -4.41
N GLU A 104 1.80 19.28 -4.13
CA GLU A 104 2.84 18.24 -4.10
C GLU A 104 3.14 17.72 -5.50
N ASN A 105 4.40 17.32 -5.72
CA ASN A 105 4.87 16.73 -6.98
C ASN A 105 4.90 15.19 -6.95
N ARG A 106 4.28 14.58 -5.95
CA ARG A 106 4.23 13.13 -5.77
C ARG A 106 2.81 12.67 -5.42
N LEU A 107 2.47 11.48 -5.88
CA LEU A 107 1.29 10.75 -5.44
C LEU A 107 1.69 9.79 -4.34
N ARG A 108 0.90 9.69 -3.26
CA ARG A 108 1.19 8.83 -2.11
C ARG A 108 0.22 7.66 -2.04
N PHE A 109 0.69 6.56 -1.47
CA PHE A 109 -0.05 5.32 -1.32
C PHE A 109 0.16 4.73 0.05
N LYS A 110 -0.92 4.23 0.65
CA LYS A 110 -0.87 3.37 1.83
C LYS A 110 -1.43 2.01 1.47
N ILE A 111 -0.64 0.96 1.69
CA ILE A 111 -1.01 -0.42 1.37
C ILE A 111 -1.19 -1.17 2.68
N TYR A 112 -2.37 -1.74 2.88
CA TYR A 112 -2.74 -2.49 4.08
C TYR A 112 -2.95 -3.96 3.70
N GLY A 113 -2.10 -4.84 4.22
CA GLY A 113 -2.23 -6.28 4.02
C GLY A 113 -3.35 -6.90 4.85
N GLU A 114 -3.47 -8.23 4.74
CA GLU A 114 -4.43 -8.99 5.53
C GLU A 114 -4.01 -9.10 7.00
N CYS A 115 -4.98 -9.01 7.89
CA CYS A 115 -4.82 -9.25 9.33
C CYS A 115 -4.72 -10.75 9.68
N ARG A 116 -3.67 -11.40 9.18
CA ARG A 116 -3.48 -12.87 9.29
C ARG A 116 -2.10 -13.29 9.75
N ASN A 117 -1.21 -12.34 10.05
CA ASN A 117 0.01 -12.64 10.79
C ASN A 117 -0.34 -12.80 12.27
N VAL A 118 -0.06 -13.97 12.83
CA VAL A 118 -0.37 -14.30 14.24
C VAL A 118 0.85 -14.15 15.16
N THR A 119 1.99 -13.74 14.62
CA THR A 119 3.21 -13.46 15.41
C THR A 119 2.96 -12.26 16.31
N ASN A 120 3.28 -12.40 17.60
CA ASN A 120 3.17 -11.31 18.55
C ASN A 120 4.43 -10.42 18.51
N HIS A 121 4.24 -9.15 18.16
CA HIS A 121 5.30 -8.14 18.09
C HIS A 121 5.24 -7.11 19.22
N TYR A 122 4.46 -7.38 20.28
CA TYR A 122 4.37 -6.46 21.41
C TYR A 122 5.74 -6.26 22.07
N GLY A 123 6.24 -5.02 22.03
CA GLY A 123 7.51 -4.64 22.64
C GLY A 123 8.76 -4.98 21.82
N ASP A 124 8.63 -5.43 20.57
CA ASP A 124 9.75 -5.57 19.64
C ASP A 124 9.84 -4.39 18.65
N SER A 125 10.77 -4.48 17.69
CA SER A 125 11.04 -3.44 16.70
C SER A 125 10.43 -3.69 15.32
N LYS A 126 9.59 -4.71 15.16
CA LYS A 126 9.00 -5.08 13.84
C LYS A 126 7.94 -4.11 13.34
N ASN A 127 7.45 -3.25 14.22
CA ASN A 127 6.63 -2.08 13.91
C ASN A 127 7.44 -0.83 13.51
N ASN A 128 8.79 -0.90 13.50
CA ASN A 128 9.62 0.18 12.99
C ASN A 128 9.74 0.10 11.46
N GLY A 129 9.54 1.24 10.81
CA GLY A 129 9.66 1.35 9.35
C GLY A 129 11.04 0.97 8.83
N THR A 130 11.06 0.09 7.82
CA THR A 130 12.26 -0.23 7.03
C THR A 130 12.13 0.38 5.64
N ASN A 131 13.24 0.86 5.06
CA ASN A 131 13.24 1.34 3.67
C ASN A 131 13.07 0.15 2.71
N LEU A 132 12.06 0.22 1.85
CA LEU A 132 11.70 -0.83 0.89
C LEU A 132 11.80 -0.34 -0.56
N THR A 133 12.48 0.77 -0.81
CA THR A 133 12.57 1.40 -2.13
C THR A 133 13.14 0.45 -3.18
N LYS A 134 14.16 -0.35 -2.82
CA LYS A 134 14.76 -1.32 -3.75
C LYS A 134 13.77 -2.44 -4.07
N GLU A 135 13.10 -2.97 -3.06
CA GLU A 135 12.14 -4.06 -3.14
C GLU A 135 10.94 -3.66 -4.01
N LEU A 136 10.42 -2.45 -3.83
CA LEU A 136 9.29 -1.89 -4.60
C LEU A 136 9.61 -1.69 -6.09
N ASN A 137 10.88 -1.38 -6.41
CA ASN A 137 11.34 -1.21 -7.79
C ASN A 137 11.84 -2.51 -8.45
N SER A 138 11.94 -3.60 -7.69
CA SER A 138 12.30 -4.91 -8.24
C SER A 138 11.15 -5.51 -9.07
N ASP A 139 11.51 -6.35 -10.05
CA ASP A 139 10.53 -7.14 -10.80
C ASP A 139 10.17 -8.47 -10.13
N SER A 140 10.98 -8.89 -9.14
CA SER A 140 10.86 -10.12 -8.35
C SER A 140 11.12 -9.88 -6.87
#